data_AF-A0A6I2L883-F1
#
_entry.id   AF-A0A6I2L883-F1
#
_cell.length_a   1.000
_cell.length_b   1.000
_cell.length_c   1.000
_cell.angle_alpha   90.00
_cell.angle_beta   90.00
_cell.angle_gamma   90.00
#
_symmetry.space_group_name_H-M   'P 1'
#
loop_
_entity.id
_entity.type
_entity.pdbx_description
1 polymer ?
#
loop_
_entity_poly.entity_id
_entity_poly.type
_entity_poly.pdbx_seq_one_letter_code
_entity_poly.pdbx_strand_id
1 'polypeptide(L)'
;MRNRHGLRAILVVLMLALVCRWGVAQIGPRYVIDASGNGNGGPAGTSSSTQGRVQPIGKGLLLISFQGLTLLAVDADAEAYSPELVRQWPAADLLLLTPASAGRYDGLAPLWALRDGLPVVVTEPAGGMPAGAAATTGGPRLYPLQVWNTLDLRKRGTRLHVTAMPGGSGTAAVAGYLLELGDSRASYRLYLGRSGVVEGAVQLAQRLPGADLALLPGREGALLLRLNRGAPKPVDPVALTATGYAFKAIRR
;
A
#
# COMPACT_ATOMS: atom_id res chain seq x y z
N MET A 1 44.64 36.69 22.28
CA MET A 1 43.59 35.92 22.98
C MET A 1 42.60 35.43 21.92
N ARG A 2 42.61 34.13 21.63
CA ARG A 2 42.06 33.54 20.40
C ARG A 2 40.54 33.36 20.53
N ASN A 3 39.78 33.81 19.52
CA ASN A 3 38.31 33.87 19.43
C ASN A 3 37.58 32.54 19.70
N ARG A 4 37.55 32.08 20.96
CA ARG A 4 36.84 30.85 21.39
C ARG A 4 35.32 30.98 21.27
N HIS A 5 34.79 32.21 21.30
CA HIS A 5 33.35 32.45 21.16
C HIS A 5 32.85 32.36 19.71
N GLY A 6 33.63 32.86 18.74
CA GLY A 6 33.28 32.73 17.32
C GLY A 6 33.24 31.28 16.84
N LEU A 7 34.20 30.45 17.30
CA LEU A 7 34.25 29.03 16.95
C LEU A 7 33.05 28.24 17.50
N ARG A 8 32.60 28.57 18.72
CA ARG A 8 31.43 27.93 19.35
C ARG A 8 30.13 28.28 18.63
N ALA A 9 29.97 29.54 18.23
CA ALA A 9 28.80 29.97 17.46
C ALA A 9 28.71 29.26 16.10
N ILE A 10 29.85 29.14 15.39
CA ILE A 10 29.91 28.41 14.11
C ILE A 10 29.53 26.93 14.31
N LEU A 11 30.05 26.28 15.37
CA LEU A 11 29.76 24.87 15.64
C LEU A 11 28.30 24.61 15.99
N VAL A 12 27.66 25.52 16.73
CA VAL A 12 26.22 25.44 17.04
C VAL A 12 25.39 25.60 15.78
N VAL A 13 25.72 26.56 14.91
CA VAL A 13 25.01 26.75 13.62
C VAL A 13 25.18 25.55 12.71
N LEU A 14 26.38 24.95 12.66
CA LEU A 14 26.65 23.75 11.88
C LEU A 14 25.87 22.53 12.39
N MET A 15 25.81 22.34 13.72
CA MET A 15 24.96 21.30 14.32
C MET A 15 23.48 21.55 14.05
N LEU A 16 23.00 22.79 14.19
CA LEU A 16 21.60 23.12 13.92
C LEU A 16 21.25 22.87 12.45
N ALA A 17 22.13 23.25 11.53
CA ALA A 17 21.97 22.99 10.10
C ALA A 17 22.00 21.49 9.78
N LEU A 18 22.84 20.71 10.45
CA LEU A 18 22.90 19.24 10.29
C LEU A 18 21.62 18.57 10.81
N VAL A 19 21.12 19.00 11.97
CA VAL A 19 19.86 18.52 12.57
C VAL A 19 18.66 18.92 11.71
N CYS A 20 18.61 20.16 11.21
CA CYS A 20 17.57 20.59 10.27
C CYS A 20 17.61 19.82 8.95
N ARG A 21 18.80 19.55 8.42
CA ARG A 21 18.95 18.79 7.17
C ARG A 21 18.55 17.31 7.34
N TRP A 22 18.77 16.72 8.52
CA TRP A 22 18.25 15.39 8.85
C TRP A 22 16.75 15.38 9.14
N GLY A 23 16.20 16.43 9.76
CA GLY A 23 14.77 16.51 10.09
C GLY A 23 13.85 16.80 8.90
N VAL A 24 14.34 17.50 7.86
CA VAL A 24 13.50 17.94 6.72
C VAL A 24 13.50 16.95 5.55
N ALA A 25 14.49 16.05 5.45
CA ALA A 25 14.64 15.15 4.30
C ALA A 25 13.61 14.00 4.22
N GLN A 26 12.71 13.83 5.18
CA GLN A 26 11.71 12.75 5.18
C GLN A 26 10.24 13.21 5.07
N ILE A 27 9.99 14.52 4.91
CA ILE A 27 8.62 15.04 4.92
C ILE A 27 8.09 15.08 3.49
N GLY A 28 7.80 13.90 2.93
CA GLY A 28 7.17 13.78 1.62
C GLY A 28 7.01 12.33 1.17
N PRO A 29 6.09 12.07 0.23
CA PRO A 29 5.95 10.75 -0.36
C PRO A 29 7.26 10.33 -1.03
N ARG A 30 7.71 9.10 -0.76
CA ARG A 30 8.91 8.54 -1.38
C ARG A 30 8.72 8.41 -2.89
N TYR A 31 7.49 8.15 -3.32
CA TYR A 31 7.11 8.06 -4.72
C TYR A 31 5.81 8.80 -5.00
N VAL A 32 5.74 9.47 -6.14
CA VAL A 32 4.52 10.10 -6.66
C VAL A 32 4.29 9.55 -8.07
N ILE A 33 3.08 9.06 -8.32
CA ILE A 33 2.63 8.52 -9.60
C ILE A 33 1.42 9.32 -10.05
N ASP A 34 1.55 10.02 -11.17
CA ASP A 34 0.40 10.57 -11.89
C ASP A 34 -0.03 9.54 -12.93
N ALA A 35 -1.10 8.82 -12.65
CA ALA A 35 -1.71 7.90 -13.59
C ALA A 35 -2.48 8.72 -14.64
N SER A 36 -1.75 9.21 -15.63
CA SER A 36 -2.34 9.69 -16.89
C SER A 36 -3.17 8.56 -17.48
N GLY A 37 -4.41 8.84 -17.87
CA GLY A 37 -5.32 7.85 -18.44
C GLY A 37 -4.85 7.37 -19.81
N ASN A 38 -3.74 6.63 -19.87
CA ASN A 38 -3.19 6.07 -21.09
C ASN A 38 -3.72 4.65 -21.29
N GLY A 39 -4.62 4.53 -22.27
CA GLY A 39 -4.56 3.44 -23.24
C GLY A 39 -4.94 2.05 -22.77
N ASN A 40 -6.21 1.83 -22.42
CA ASN A 40 -6.94 0.67 -22.96
C ASN A 40 -8.44 0.98 -22.93
N GLY A 41 -9.04 1.07 -24.12
CA GLY A 41 -10.45 1.33 -24.34
C GLY A 41 -11.35 0.18 -23.87
N GLY A 42 -11.52 0.06 -22.56
CA GLY A 42 -12.75 -0.49 -21.99
C GLY A 42 -13.86 0.56 -22.09
N PRO A 43 -15.13 0.16 -22.29
CA PRO A 43 -16.19 1.09 -22.67
C PRO A 43 -16.30 2.24 -21.67
N ALA A 44 -16.34 3.45 -22.21
CA ALA A 44 -16.69 4.67 -21.50
C ALA A 44 -18.11 4.50 -20.93
N GLY A 45 -18.20 3.98 -19.71
CA GLY A 45 -19.48 3.54 -19.19
C GLY A 45 -19.39 2.85 -17.84
N THR A 46 -18.66 3.43 -16.89
CA THR A 46 -18.96 3.17 -15.47
C THR A 46 -18.99 4.51 -14.78
N SER A 47 -20.23 4.91 -14.49
CA SER A 47 -20.62 5.93 -13.52
C SER A 47 -19.54 6.17 -12.47
N SER A 48 -19.24 7.44 -12.20
CA SER A 48 -18.51 7.88 -11.02
C SER A 48 -19.34 7.54 -9.77
N SER A 49 -19.42 6.26 -9.42
CA SER A 49 -20.00 5.85 -8.16
C SER A 49 -19.11 6.42 -7.07
N THR A 50 -19.68 7.29 -6.24
CA THR A 50 -19.03 7.77 -5.01
C THR A 50 -18.80 6.63 -4.00
N GLN A 51 -19.29 5.44 -4.32
CA GLN A 51 -19.08 4.19 -3.62
C GLN A 51 -17.89 3.45 -4.22
N GLY A 52 -16.95 3.05 -3.36
CA GLY A 52 -15.87 2.13 -3.68
C GLY A 52 -16.25 0.68 -3.40
N ARG A 53 -15.45 -0.25 -3.91
CA ARG A 53 -15.65 -1.69 -3.74
C ARG A 53 -14.33 -2.41 -3.53
N VAL A 54 -14.38 -3.44 -2.69
CA VAL A 54 -13.36 -4.47 -2.55
C VAL A 54 -13.99 -5.77 -3.00
N GLN A 55 -13.36 -6.51 -3.91
CA GLN A 55 -13.89 -7.79 -4.38
C GLN A 55 -12.77 -8.85 -4.47
N PRO A 56 -12.99 -10.06 -3.93
CA PRO A 56 -12.12 -11.17 -4.21
C PRO A 56 -12.36 -11.64 -5.65
N ILE A 57 -11.30 -11.69 -6.43
CA ILE A 57 -11.35 -12.09 -7.85
C ILE A 57 -10.64 -13.43 -8.11
N GLY A 58 -10.03 -13.99 -7.07
CA GLY A 58 -9.28 -15.24 -7.11
C GLY A 58 -8.62 -15.49 -5.76
N LYS A 59 -7.97 -16.65 -5.63
CA LYS A 59 -7.22 -16.99 -4.42
C LYS A 59 -6.05 -16.01 -4.25
N GLY A 60 -6.00 -15.31 -3.12
CA GLY A 60 -4.97 -14.30 -2.85
C GLY A 60 -5.08 -13.01 -3.68
N LEU A 61 -6.16 -12.82 -4.45
CA LEU A 61 -6.33 -11.65 -5.32
C LEU A 61 -7.55 -10.81 -4.93
N LEU A 62 -7.30 -9.53 -4.69
CA LEU A 62 -8.33 -8.55 -4.32
C LEU A 62 -8.30 -7.38 -5.30
N LEU A 63 -9.44 -7.13 -5.94
CA LEU A 63 -9.66 -5.93 -6.73
C LEU A 63 -10.30 -4.85 -5.85
N ILE A 64 -9.64 -3.71 -5.75
CA ILE A 64 -10.12 -2.53 -5.04
C ILE A 64 -10.38 -1.44 -6.07
N SER A 65 -11.61 -0.93 -6.12
CA SER A 65 -12.01 0.13 -7.06
C SER A 65 -12.66 1.30 -6.33
N PHE A 66 -12.30 2.52 -6.74
CA PHE A 66 -12.88 3.75 -6.20
C PHE A 66 -12.77 4.88 -7.23
N GLN A 67 -13.90 5.45 -7.65
CA GLN A 67 -13.95 6.61 -8.56
C GLN A 67 -13.07 6.47 -9.82
N GLY A 68 -13.05 5.27 -10.41
CA GLY A 68 -12.27 4.98 -11.63
C GLY A 68 -10.77 4.69 -11.38
N LEU A 69 -10.29 4.76 -10.15
CA LEU A 69 -9.01 4.21 -9.71
C LEU A 69 -9.18 2.74 -9.35
N THR A 70 -8.27 1.90 -9.83
CA THR A 70 -8.28 0.45 -9.66
C THR A 70 -6.94 -0.02 -9.11
N LEU A 71 -6.98 -0.81 -8.04
CA LEU A 71 -5.83 -1.40 -7.40
C LEU A 71 -6.02 -2.92 -7.35
N LEU A 72 -5.01 -3.67 -7.76
CA LEU A 72 -4.95 -5.10 -7.59
C LEU A 72 -4.02 -5.43 -6.42
N ALA A 73 -4.57 -5.89 -5.31
CA ALA A 73 -3.79 -6.41 -4.20
C ALA A 73 -3.57 -7.91 -4.37
N VAL A 74 -2.30 -8.33 -4.27
CA VAL A 74 -1.85 -9.70 -4.49
C VAL A 74 -1.18 -10.18 -3.22
N ASP A 75 -1.68 -11.27 -2.66
CA ASP A 75 -1.04 -11.92 -1.53
C ASP A 75 0.25 -12.61 -1.98
N ALA A 76 1.39 -12.19 -1.43
CA ALA A 76 2.69 -12.74 -1.76
C ALA A 76 2.89 -14.18 -1.28
N ASP A 77 2.13 -14.61 -0.27
CA ASP A 77 2.18 -15.97 0.27
C ASP A 77 1.03 -16.85 -0.24
N ALA A 78 0.16 -16.32 -1.11
CA ALA A 78 -0.80 -17.15 -1.82
C ALA A 78 -0.09 -18.04 -2.85
N GLU A 79 -0.82 -19.01 -3.39
CA GLU A 79 -0.31 -19.97 -4.39
C GLU A 79 0.57 -19.30 -5.46
N ALA A 80 1.62 -20.00 -5.88
CA ALA A 80 2.48 -19.53 -6.96
C ALA A 80 1.64 -19.33 -8.24
N TYR A 81 1.55 -18.09 -8.70
CA TYR A 81 0.83 -17.76 -9.93
C TYR A 81 1.64 -18.19 -11.17
N SER A 82 1.00 -18.69 -12.21
CA SER A 82 1.68 -18.93 -13.49
C SER A 82 1.72 -17.65 -14.35
N PRO A 83 2.67 -17.50 -15.28
CA PRO A 83 2.69 -16.37 -16.22
C PRO A 83 1.39 -16.21 -17.01
N GLU A 84 0.75 -17.32 -17.40
CA GLU A 84 -0.52 -17.34 -18.13
C GLU A 84 -1.65 -16.76 -17.28
N LEU A 85 -1.70 -17.12 -16.00
CA LEU A 85 -2.69 -16.61 -15.06
C LEU A 85 -2.50 -15.11 -14.80
N VAL A 86 -1.25 -14.66 -14.66
CA VAL A 86 -0.92 -13.23 -14.46
C VAL A 86 -1.36 -12.38 -15.66
N ARG A 87 -1.23 -12.89 -16.89
CA ARG A 87 -1.70 -12.19 -18.10
C ARG A 87 -3.22 -12.02 -18.16
N GLN A 88 -3.97 -12.84 -17.43
CA GLN A 88 -5.43 -12.78 -17.36
C GLN A 88 -5.93 -11.89 -16.22
N TRP A 89 -5.04 -11.35 -15.39
CA TRP A 89 -5.43 -10.45 -14.31
C TRP A 89 -6.12 -9.21 -14.84
N PRO A 90 -7.14 -8.68 -14.11
CA PRO A 90 -7.81 -7.48 -14.53
C PRO A 90 -6.84 -6.31 -14.61
N ALA A 91 -7.07 -5.42 -15.57
CA ALA A 91 -6.30 -4.19 -15.66
C ALA A 91 -6.49 -3.35 -14.38
N ALA A 92 -5.38 -3.06 -13.71
CA ALA A 92 -5.34 -2.16 -12.55
C ALA A 92 -4.40 -0.98 -12.81
N ASP A 93 -4.62 0.15 -12.14
CA ASP A 93 -3.72 1.32 -12.19
C ASP A 93 -2.48 1.10 -11.34
N LEU A 94 -2.60 0.29 -10.28
CA LEU A 94 -1.54 -0.08 -9.36
C LEU A 94 -1.68 -1.55 -8.99
N LEU A 95 -0.56 -2.23 -8.85
CA LEU A 95 -0.49 -3.53 -8.22
C LEU A 95 0.22 -3.40 -6.87
N LEU A 96 -0.31 -4.05 -5.84
CA LEU A 96 0.23 -4.00 -4.49
C LEU A 96 0.45 -5.43 -3.98
N LEU A 97 1.70 -5.81 -3.80
CA LEU A 97 2.04 -7.12 -3.24
C LEU A 97 2.10 -7.00 -1.72
N THR A 98 1.37 -7.85 -1.00
CA THR A 98 1.51 -7.93 0.45
C THR A 98 2.97 -8.31 0.81
N PRO A 99 3.46 -7.93 2.00
CA PRO A 99 4.81 -8.34 2.39
C PRO A 99 4.86 -9.87 2.52
N ALA A 100 5.91 -10.52 2.02
CA ALA A 100 6.03 -11.98 2.15
C ALA A 100 6.32 -12.41 3.60
N SER A 101 5.73 -13.52 4.04
CA SER A 101 5.93 -14.08 5.39
C SER A 101 7.38 -14.50 5.62
N ALA A 102 8.02 -15.07 4.59
CA ALA A 102 9.41 -15.52 4.62
C ALA A 102 10.44 -14.39 4.36
N GLY A 103 9.98 -13.14 4.15
CA GLY A 103 10.85 -12.01 3.82
C GLY A 103 11.46 -12.05 2.40
N ARG A 104 11.14 -13.09 1.63
CA ARG A 104 11.51 -13.28 0.22
C ARG A 104 10.24 -13.53 -0.58
N TYR A 105 10.19 -12.97 -1.78
CA TYR A 105 9.09 -13.24 -2.70
C TYR A 105 9.49 -14.40 -3.61
N ASP A 106 8.97 -15.59 -3.34
CA ASP A 106 9.29 -16.77 -4.15
C ASP A 106 8.51 -16.84 -5.48
N GLY A 107 7.69 -15.82 -5.79
CA GLY A 107 6.79 -15.80 -6.94
C GLY A 107 6.67 -14.46 -7.67
N LEU A 108 7.69 -13.59 -7.68
CA LEU A 108 7.65 -12.37 -8.52
C LEU A 108 7.98 -12.64 -9.99
N ALA A 109 8.61 -13.77 -10.31
CA ALA A 109 8.98 -14.08 -11.70
C ALA A 109 7.78 -14.01 -12.68
N PRO A 110 6.59 -14.52 -12.33
CA PRO A 110 5.36 -14.33 -13.10
C PRO A 110 4.94 -12.88 -13.31
N LEU A 111 5.28 -11.96 -12.40
CA LEU A 111 4.93 -10.53 -12.54
C LEU A 111 5.64 -9.86 -13.71
N TRP A 112 6.77 -10.42 -14.18
CA TRP A 112 7.41 -9.93 -15.40
C TRP A 112 6.57 -10.19 -16.67
N ALA A 113 5.53 -11.03 -16.58
CA ALA A 113 4.54 -11.17 -17.64
C ALA A 113 3.48 -10.04 -17.64
N LEU A 114 3.49 -9.15 -16.65
CA LEU A 114 2.62 -7.97 -16.61
C LEU A 114 3.04 -6.95 -17.65
N ARG A 115 2.08 -6.09 -18.02
CA ARG A 115 2.32 -5.01 -18.99
C ARG A 115 3.47 -4.09 -18.57
N ASP A 116 4.19 -3.60 -19.57
CA ASP A 116 5.28 -2.66 -19.37
C ASP A 116 4.83 -1.40 -18.62
N GLY A 117 5.62 -1.00 -17.64
CA GLY A 117 5.40 0.22 -16.88
C GLY A 117 4.24 0.19 -15.87
N LEU A 118 3.53 -0.95 -15.70
CA LEU A 118 2.57 -1.10 -14.62
C LEU A 118 3.28 -0.87 -13.27
N PRO A 119 2.84 0.09 -12.45
CA PRO A 119 3.45 0.30 -11.15
C PRO A 119 3.09 -0.84 -10.20
N VAL A 120 4.11 -1.41 -9.59
CA VAL A 120 4.01 -2.52 -8.63
C VAL A 120 4.68 -2.11 -7.33
N VAL A 121 3.91 -2.01 -6.25
CA VAL A 121 4.45 -1.77 -4.91
C VAL A 121 4.90 -3.08 -4.29
N VAL A 122 6.12 -3.07 -3.76
CA VAL A 122 6.74 -4.19 -3.05
C VAL A 122 7.27 -3.70 -1.70
N THR A 123 7.33 -4.57 -0.71
CA THR A 123 8.16 -4.34 0.49
C THR A 123 9.62 -4.44 0.13
N GLU A 124 10.39 -3.44 0.54
CA GLU A 124 11.85 -3.46 0.49
C GLU A 124 12.41 -4.34 1.63
N PRO A 125 13.25 -5.34 1.35
CA PRO A 125 13.83 -6.16 2.40
C PRO A 125 14.77 -5.34 3.30
N ALA A 126 14.89 -5.76 4.57
CA ALA A 126 15.84 -5.19 5.51
C ALA A 126 17.27 -5.46 5.02
N GLY A 127 17.91 -4.46 4.41
CA GLY A 127 19.18 -4.61 3.67
C GLY A 127 19.21 -3.87 2.33
N GLY A 128 18.05 -3.36 1.91
CA GLY A 128 17.90 -2.65 0.64
C GLY A 128 17.69 -3.62 -0.53
N MET A 129 17.12 -3.10 -1.62
CA MET A 129 17.09 -3.83 -2.88
C MET A 129 18.49 -3.73 -3.52
N PRO A 130 19.06 -4.83 -4.06
CA PRO A 130 20.28 -4.71 -4.86
C PRO A 130 20.03 -3.75 -6.02
N ALA A 131 20.97 -2.83 -6.26
CA ALA A 131 20.85 -1.71 -7.19
C ALA A 131 20.51 -2.08 -8.65
N GLY A 132 20.56 -3.37 -9.01
CA GLY A 132 20.20 -3.90 -10.33
C GLY A 132 18.75 -4.38 -10.50
N ALA A 133 17.92 -4.44 -9.44
CA ALA A 133 16.52 -4.89 -9.54
C ALA A 133 15.55 -3.79 -10.03
N ALA A 134 16.03 -2.55 -10.14
CA ALA A 134 15.19 -1.37 -10.36
C ALA A 134 15.08 -0.90 -11.83
N ALA A 135 15.79 -1.54 -12.76
CA ALA A 135 15.80 -1.13 -14.16
C ALA A 135 16.01 -2.33 -15.10
N THR A 136 15.01 -3.20 -15.20
CA THR A 136 14.90 -4.08 -16.36
C THR A 136 14.27 -3.29 -17.51
N THR A 137 14.87 -3.34 -18.69
CA THR A 137 14.23 -2.88 -19.92
C THR A 137 13.08 -3.83 -20.25
N GLY A 138 11.86 -3.43 -19.92
CA GLY A 138 10.64 -4.25 -20.07
C GLY A 138 10.11 -4.77 -18.73
N GLY A 139 8.79 -4.91 -18.63
CA GLY A 139 8.05 -5.37 -17.47
C GLY A 139 7.49 -4.26 -16.56
N PRO A 140 6.88 -4.64 -15.42
CA PRO A 140 6.37 -3.70 -14.44
C PRO A 140 7.46 -2.82 -13.82
N ARG A 141 7.05 -1.64 -13.35
CA ARG A 141 7.92 -0.72 -12.61
C ARG A 141 7.76 -0.96 -11.11
N LEU A 142 8.82 -1.38 -10.43
CA LEU A 142 8.79 -1.67 -9.01
C LEU A 142 8.95 -0.40 -8.15
N TYR A 143 8.16 -0.32 -7.08
CA TYR A 143 8.15 0.77 -6.10
C TYR A 143 8.37 0.18 -4.69
N PRO A 144 9.63 0.02 -4.25
CA PRO A 144 9.95 -0.59 -2.97
C PRO A 144 9.67 0.36 -1.80
N LEU A 145 8.84 -0.08 -0.85
CA LEU A 145 8.52 0.66 0.38
C LEU A 145 9.14 -0.03 1.60
N GLN A 146 9.79 0.76 2.45
CA GLN A 146 10.18 0.39 3.81
C GLN A 146 9.11 0.90 4.78
N VAL A 147 9.18 0.49 6.04
CA VAL A 147 8.30 0.98 7.09
C VAL A 147 8.25 2.51 7.07
N TRP A 148 7.02 3.05 7.14
CA TRP A 148 6.68 4.47 7.06
C TRP A 148 6.88 5.16 5.72
N ASN A 149 7.47 4.48 4.73
CA ASN A 149 7.51 5.04 3.38
C ASN A 149 6.10 5.10 2.81
N THR A 150 5.91 6.13 1.99
CA THR A 150 4.62 6.39 1.36
C THR A 150 4.75 6.52 -0.15
N LEU A 151 3.71 6.11 -0.84
CA LEU A 151 3.52 6.31 -2.28
C LEU A 151 2.19 7.02 -2.49
N ASP A 152 2.23 8.11 -3.25
CA ASP A 152 1.04 8.81 -3.72
C ASP A 152 0.75 8.43 -5.16
N LEU A 153 -0.49 8.03 -5.43
CA LEU A 153 -0.99 7.86 -6.78
C LEU A 153 -2.20 8.77 -7.00
N ARG A 154 -2.22 9.46 -8.14
CA ARG A 154 -3.30 10.37 -8.53
C ARG A 154 -3.89 9.96 -9.87
N LYS A 155 -5.22 9.93 -9.96
CA LYS A 155 -5.95 9.65 -11.20
C LYS A 155 -7.26 10.42 -11.23
N ARG A 156 -7.46 11.30 -12.23
CA ARG A 156 -8.73 12.00 -12.49
C ARG A 156 -9.38 12.64 -11.24
N GLY A 157 -8.58 13.27 -10.37
CA GLY A 157 -9.05 13.91 -9.13
C GLY A 157 -9.17 12.98 -7.91
N THR A 158 -9.07 11.67 -8.10
CA THR A 158 -8.93 10.69 -7.01
C THR A 158 -7.47 10.54 -6.61
N ARG A 159 -7.21 10.42 -5.31
CA ARG A 159 -5.90 10.13 -4.73
C ARG A 159 -5.95 8.79 -3.98
N LEU A 160 -4.89 8.02 -4.15
CA LEU A 160 -4.54 6.90 -3.32
C LEU A 160 -3.22 7.23 -2.61
N HIS A 161 -3.22 7.20 -1.29
CA HIS A 161 -2.01 7.24 -0.49
C HIS A 161 -1.75 5.85 0.09
N VAL A 162 -0.58 5.28 -0.21
CA VAL A 162 -0.16 3.96 0.29
C VAL A 162 0.93 4.19 1.32
N THR A 163 0.74 3.76 2.55
CA THR A 163 1.74 3.80 3.62
C THR A 163 2.12 2.39 4.03
N ALA A 164 3.41 2.06 3.97
CA ALA A 164 3.91 0.80 4.52
C ALA A 164 3.93 0.88 6.06
N MET A 165 3.17 0.01 6.72
CA MET A 165 2.98 0.05 8.17
C MET A 165 3.85 -0.99 8.87
N PRO A 166 4.42 -0.68 10.06
CA PRO A 166 5.13 -1.67 10.85
C PRO A 166 4.17 -2.72 11.42
N GLY A 167 4.75 -3.86 11.80
CA GLY A 167 4.11 -4.88 12.62
C GLY A 167 3.86 -4.43 14.06
N GLY A 168 3.66 -5.40 14.94
CA GLY A 168 3.60 -5.15 16.39
C GLY A 168 4.88 -4.49 16.92
N SER A 169 4.83 -4.06 18.18
CA SER A 169 5.94 -3.39 18.86
C SER A 169 7.26 -4.15 18.69
N GLY A 170 8.31 -3.46 18.24
CA GLY A 170 9.65 -4.02 18.07
C GLY A 170 9.94 -4.64 16.70
N THR A 171 8.97 -4.70 15.78
CA THR A 171 9.23 -5.19 14.42
C THR A 171 9.70 -4.08 13.48
N ALA A 172 10.84 -4.28 12.82
CA ALA A 172 11.35 -3.40 11.77
C ALA A 172 10.81 -3.75 10.37
N ALA A 173 9.99 -4.81 10.27
CA ALA A 173 9.43 -5.29 9.02
C ALA A 173 8.08 -4.63 8.71
N VAL A 174 7.79 -4.46 7.42
CA VAL A 174 6.45 -4.07 6.95
C VAL A 174 5.49 -5.22 7.21
N ALA A 175 4.42 -4.94 7.96
CA ALA A 175 3.37 -5.93 8.25
C ALA A 175 2.12 -5.76 7.38
N GLY A 176 2.05 -4.68 6.62
CA GLY A 176 0.94 -4.40 5.73
C GLY A 176 0.99 -2.98 5.18
N TYR A 177 -0.06 -2.60 4.47
CA TYR A 177 -0.19 -1.27 3.88
C TYR A 177 -1.48 -0.61 4.33
N LEU A 178 -1.38 0.64 4.78
CA LEU A 178 -2.53 1.50 4.95
C LEU A 178 -2.79 2.24 3.64
N LEU A 179 -3.98 2.06 3.09
CA LEU A 179 -4.48 2.71 1.89
C LEU A 179 -5.46 3.79 2.29
N GLU A 180 -5.18 5.03 1.92
CA GLU A 180 -6.15 6.11 2.00
C GLU A 180 -6.64 6.45 0.59
N LEU A 181 -7.88 6.05 0.28
CA LEU A 181 -8.55 6.32 -0.99
C LEU A 181 -9.51 7.48 -0.83
N GLY A 182 -9.38 8.53 -1.63
CA GLY A 182 -10.23 9.70 -1.47
C GLY A 182 -9.85 10.87 -2.35
N ASP A 183 -10.31 12.04 -1.92
CA ASP A 183 -9.94 13.34 -2.44
C ASP A 183 -9.55 14.28 -1.28
N SER A 184 -9.51 15.58 -1.52
CA SER A 184 -9.17 16.57 -0.50
C SER A 184 -10.25 16.79 0.58
N ARG A 185 -11.43 16.20 0.42
CA ARG A 185 -12.61 16.41 1.30
C ARG A 185 -13.05 15.15 2.02
N ALA A 186 -12.90 13.99 1.39
CA ALA A 186 -13.33 12.72 1.96
C ALA A 186 -12.36 11.60 1.61
N SER A 187 -12.09 10.72 2.56
CA SER A 187 -11.29 9.52 2.35
C SER A 187 -11.81 8.30 3.10
N TYR A 188 -11.47 7.13 2.55
CA TYR A 188 -11.70 5.83 3.14
C TYR A 188 -10.35 5.17 3.42
N ARG A 189 -10.15 4.71 4.65
CA ARG A 189 -8.88 4.14 5.10
C ARG A 189 -8.99 2.63 5.24
N LEU A 190 -8.25 1.91 4.40
CA LEU A 190 -8.25 0.46 4.35
C LEU A 190 -6.86 -0.06 4.67
N TYR A 191 -6.75 -0.98 5.60
CA TYR A 191 -5.50 -1.69 5.89
C TYR A 191 -5.47 -3.04 5.17
N LEU A 192 -4.37 -3.33 4.49
CA LEU A 192 -4.06 -4.64 3.90
C LEU A 192 -2.98 -5.31 4.74
N GLY A 193 -3.33 -6.38 5.45
CA GLY A 193 -2.41 -7.13 6.30
C GLY A 193 -1.57 -8.16 5.54
N ARG A 194 -0.48 -8.59 6.18
CA ARG A 194 0.34 -9.72 5.77
C ARG A 194 -0.25 -11.06 6.25
N SER A 195 0.03 -12.15 5.50
CA SER A 195 -0.29 -13.52 5.91
C SER A 195 0.40 -13.93 7.21
N GLY A 196 -0.23 -14.84 7.95
CA GLY A 196 0.27 -15.34 9.24
C GLY A 196 0.27 -14.34 10.40
N VAL A 197 -0.08 -13.06 10.18
CA VAL A 197 -0.23 -12.06 11.25
C VAL A 197 -1.71 -11.98 11.63
N VAL A 198 -2.12 -12.82 12.59
CA VAL A 198 -3.46 -12.74 13.17
C VAL A 198 -3.40 -11.81 14.38
N GLU A 199 -3.47 -10.50 14.13
CA GLU A 199 -3.72 -9.54 15.19
C GLU A 199 -5.21 -9.52 15.52
N GLY A 200 -5.53 -9.55 16.82
CA GLY A 200 -6.91 -9.43 17.28
C GLY A 200 -7.48 -8.05 16.93
N ALA A 201 -8.79 -7.97 16.73
CA ALA A 201 -9.44 -6.74 16.25
C ALA A 201 -9.17 -5.51 17.13
N VAL A 202 -9.10 -5.70 18.44
CA VAL A 202 -8.76 -4.64 19.41
C VAL A 202 -7.33 -4.14 19.23
N GLN A 203 -6.36 -5.04 19.05
CA GLN A 203 -4.96 -4.68 18.85
C GLN A 203 -4.77 -3.91 17.54
N LEU A 204 -5.44 -4.38 16.48
CA LEU A 204 -5.38 -3.73 15.18
C LEU A 204 -6.02 -2.34 15.21
N ALA A 205 -7.16 -2.18 15.88
CA ALA A 205 -7.81 -0.88 16.07
C ALA A 205 -6.96 0.10 16.90
N GLN A 206 -6.22 -0.40 17.89
CA GLN A 206 -5.27 0.42 18.67
C GLN A 206 -4.07 0.86 17.83
N ARG A 207 -3.51 -0.04 17.00
CA ARG A 207 -2.36 0.25 16.15
C ARG A 207 -2.69 1.15 14.96
N LEU A 208 -3.91 1.06 14.42
CA LEU A 208 -4.35 1.75 13.21
C LEU A 208 -5.49 2.74 13.50
N PRO A 209 -5.23 3.80 14.30
CA PRO A 209 -6.27 4.74 14.68
C PRO A 209 -6.86 5.42 13.44
N GLY A 210 -8.18 5.26 13.27
CA GLY A 210 -8.92 5.88 12.18
C GLY A 210 -8.96 5.09 10.87
N ALA A 211 -8.37 3.88 10.81
CA ALA A 211 -8.69 2.93 9.75
C ALA A 211 -10.17 2.53 9.82
N ASP A 212 -10.81 2.39 8.66
CA ASP A 212 -12.22 2.01 8.55
C ASP A 212 -12.38 0.49 8.43
N LEU A 213 -11.45 -0.12 7.69
CA LEU A 213 -11.46 -1.53 7.32
C LEU A 213 -10.06 -2.11 7.42
N ALA A 214 -9.95 -3.35 7.84
CA ALA A 214 -8.80 -4.20 7.59
C ALA A 214 -9.22 -5.39 6.74
N LEU A 215 -8.43 -5.68 5.72
CA LEU A 215 -8.46 -6.93 4.97
C LEU A 215 -7.24 -7.74 5.38
N LEU A 216 -7.50 -8.93 5.90
CA LEU A 216 -6.49 -9.83 6.40
C LEU A 216 -6.48 -11.07 5.49
N PRO A 217 -5.32 -11.50 4.98
CA PRO A 217 -5.24 -12.79 4.29
C PRO A 217 -5.62 -13.93 5.24
N GLY A 218 -6.45 -14.85 4.74
CA GLY A 218 -6.87 -16.07 5.44
C GLY A 218 -6.68 -17.30 4.55
N ARG A 219 -6.65 -18.49 5.17
CA ARG A 219 -6.40 -19.76 4.45
C ARG A 219 -7.41 -20.03 3.33
N GLU A 220 -8.68 -19.73 3.60
CA GLU A 220 -9.80 -19.95 2.68
C GLU A 220 -10.16 -18.71 1.84
N GLY A 221 -9.45 -17.60 2.01
CA GLY A 221 -9.75 -16.33 1.37
C GLY A 221 -9.52 -15.14 2.30
N ALA A 222 -9.69 -13.94 1.76
CA ALA A 222 -9.53 -12.72 2.53
C ALA A 222 -10.61 -12.60 3.62
N LEU A 223 -10.20 -12.19 4.80
CA LEU A 223 -11.06 -11.86 5.93
C LEU A 223 -11.20 -10.34 5.99
N LEU A 224 -12.39 -9.89 6.38
CA LEU A 224 -12.76 -8.51 6.52
C LEU A 224 -13.03 -8.21 7.99
N LEU A 225 -12.39 -7.16 8.49
CA LEU A 225 -12.57 -6.66 9.84
C LEU A 225 -12.89 -5.17 9.79
N ARG A 226 -14.03 -4.77 10.35
CA ARG A 226 -14.41 -3.36 10.47
C ARG A 226 -13.76 -2.76 11.71
N LEU A 227 -13.07 -1.63 11.53
CA LEU A 227 -12.30 -0.97 12.59
C LEU A 227 -12.91 0.37 13.05
N ASN A 228 -13.87 0.91 12.31
CA ASN A 228 -14.42 2.25 12.56
C ASN A 228 -15.16 2.33 13.91
N ARG A 229 -15.01 3.46 14.63
CA ARG A 229 -15.54 3.73 15.99
C ARG A 229 -17.07 3.62 16.12
N GLY A 230 -17.81 3.69 15.00
CA GLY A 230 -19.27 3.56 14.97
C GLY A 230 -19.79 2.14 14.69
N ALA A 231 -18.91 1.18 14.42
CA ALA A 231 -19.31 -0.22 14.33
C ALA A 231 -19.63 -0.76 15.73
N PRO A 232 -20.60 -1.69 15.88
CA PRO A 232 -20.71 -2.48 17.11
C PRO A 232 -19.34 -3.10 17.41
N LYS A 233 -19.03 -3.31 18.70
CA LYS A 233 -17.74 -3.79 19.24
C LYS A 233 -16.98 -4.65 18.21
N PRO A 234 -15.67 -4.42 17.99
CA PRO A 234 -14.91 -5.12 16.96
C PRO A 234 -15.22 -6.61 16.97
N VAL A 235 -15.98 -7.05 15.97
CA VAL A 235 -16.44 -8.44 15.82
C VAL A 235 -15.30 -9.23 15.19
N ASP A 236 -15.28 -10.54 15.40
CA ASP A 236 -14.36 -11.45 14.73
C ASP A 236 -14.33 -11.19 13.21
N PRO A 237 -13.16 -11.32 12.56
CA PRO A 237 -13.03 -11.17 11.12
C PRO A 237 -14.02 -12.06 10.37
N VAL A 238 -14.72 -11.49 9.39
CA VAL A 238 -15.71 -12.21 8.57
C VAL A 238 -15.11 -12.50 7.20
N ALA A 239 -15.35 -13.70 6.65
CA ALA A 239 -14.90 -14.03 5.31
C ALA A 239 -15.47 -13.05 4.26
N LEU A 240 -14.60 -12.51 3.40
CA LEU A 240 -15.00 -11.68 2.27
C LEU A 240 -15.58 -12.59 1.17
N THR A 241 -16.87 -12.43 0.91
CA THR A 241 -17.58 -13.23 -0.09
C THR A 241 -17.34 -12.70 -1.52
N ALA A 242 -17.71 -13.49 -2.53
CA ALA A 242 -17.63 -13.11 -3.95
C ALA A 242 -18.40 -11.83 -4.32
N THR A 243 -19.43 -11.47 -3.55
CA THR A 243 -20.16 -10.20 -3.72
C THR A 243 -19.29 -8.99 -3.38
N GLY A 244 -18.20 -9.19 -2.64
CA GLY A 244 -17.31 -8.15 -2.19
C GLY A 244 -17.92 -7.29 -1.08
N TYR A 245 -17.22 -6.21 -0.77
CA TYR A 245 -17.59 -5.22 0.23
C TYR A 245 -17.61 -3.83 -0.41
N ALA A 246 -18.74 -3.15 -0.29
CA ALA A 246 -18.87 -1.78 -0.76
C ALA A 246 -18.61 -0.79 0.38
N PHE A 247 -17.94 0.31 0.06
CA PHE A 247 -17.60 1.37 1.02
C PHE A 247 -17.85 2.76 0.44
N LYS A 248 -17.92 3.76 1.31
CA LYS A 248 -18.05 5.16 0.91
C LYS A 248 -17.01 5.99 1.66
N ALA A 249 -16.36 6.90 0.95
CA ALA A 249 -15.43 7.85 1.57
C ALA A 249 -16.16 8.70 2.62
N ILE A 250 -15.46 8.96 3.72
CA ILE A 250 -15.98 9.69 4.88
C ILE A 250 -15.26 11.03 4.92
N ARG A 251 -15.99 12.10 5.25
CA ARG A 251 -15.39 13.42 5.45
C ARG A 251 -14.43 13.37 6.64
N ARG A 252 -13.19 13.83 6.44
CA ARG A 252 -12.13 13.81 7.45
C ARG A 252 -11.44 15.17 7.52
#